data_AF-A0A1E5JY94-F1
#
_entry.id   AF-A0A1E5JY94-F1
#
_cell.length_a   1.000
_cell.length_b   1.000
_cell.length_c   1.000
_cell.angle_alpha   90.00
_cell.angle_beta   90.00
_cell.angle_gamma   90.00
#
_symmetry.space_group_name_H-M   'P 1'
#
loop_
_entity.id
_entity.type
_entity.pdbx_description
1 polymer ?
#
loop_
_entity_poly.entity_id
_entity_poly.type
_entity_poly.pdbx_seq_one_letter_code
_entity_poly.pdbx_strand_id
1 'polypeptide(L)'
;MKMNKRVVSSALAIVVSIGIGSSVVFAEDINMQMNETYDTPSYIIEKWKAPSGLSKKEVVLTYIESKGEEFQLNSNSEVGFEINNVTADSETDTSHYRVKQTYKGVPIYGADQTISLDENNHVTSYFGQVVTGIDESIAVDNTKSIAEIIDIFKANLEKNIGDIEQFDGEIEAEPYIYEYDDEFHFTYLVTASTTYPEVGFWHYFIDAESGEIIDNFNASHDVTAFGTGVFGERQKFEAQQYEDMFRLFDVTRGDGVVTYDNTTGTNVDVLSFNKMFTDGAAVDAHANAQKTYDYFLDTFGRNSVDDNGQILISAVHVGDNWNNASWNGRQMSYGDGDGIRFHPLAGGLDVAAHEMSHGVIQHTANLIYRNESGALNESFADIFGAMVDRENWLMGEDIMADGTLALRSLEDPAVLIERRTQEPYPDHWDRRYVGPLDNGGVHINSSINNKAAYLVAEGGEHYDVVVEGVGRDATEQIYYRALDLYLTSTSDFSMMRQAAIQAATDLYGSNSFHVEAVEQAYNAVGVY
;
A
#
# COMPACT_ATOMS: atom_id res chain seq x y z
N MET A 1 19.25 24.31 -22.82
CA MET A 1 18.69 24.52 -21.47
C MET A 1 19.38 23.52 -20.57
N LYS A 2 20.21 23.98 -19.62
CA LYS A 2 21.09 23.12 -18.82
C LYS A 2 20.32 22.66 -17.57
N MET A 3 20.00 21.37 -17.51
CA MET A 3 19.53 20.71 -16.28
C MET A 3 20.73 20.10 -15.56
N ASN A 4 20.84 20.44 -14.27
CA ASN A 4 21.87 19.98 -13.35
C ASN A 4 21.69 18.49 -13.04
N LYS A 5 22.76 17.71 -13.24
CA LYS A 5 22.91 16.36 -12.72
C LYS A 5 23.10 16.43 -11.19
N ARG A 6 22.20 15.84 -10.41
CA ARG A 6 22.52 15.47 -9.02
C ARG A 6 23.40 14.22 -9.05
N VAL A 7 24.57 14.34 -8.44
CA VAL A 7 25.58 13.29 -8.32
C VAL A 7 25.24 12.45 -7.10
N VAL A 8 25.18 11.13 -7.29
CA VAL A 8 25.11 10.12 -6.23
C VAL A 8 26.33 10.29 -5.33
N SER A 9 26.11 10.66 -4.07
CA SER A 9 27.15 10.79 -3.06
C SER A 9 27.37 9.44 -2.38
N SER A 10 28.38 8.71 -2.85
CA SER A 10 28.97 7.58 -2.14
C SER A 10 29.52 8.05 -0.79
N ALA A 11 29.28 7.28 0.28
CA ALA A 11 29.83 7.51 1.61
C ALA A 11 31.34 7.78 1.56
N LEU A 12 31.75 9.02 1.85
CA LEU A 12 33.15 9.42 1.92
C LEU A 12 33.47 9.77 3.37
N ALA A 13 34.16 8.85 4.06
CA ALA A 13 34.84 9.17 5.32
C ALA A 13 35.89 10.26 5.05
N ILE A 14 35.60 11.48 5.47
CA ILE A 14 36.53 12.60 5.37
C ILE A 14 37.58 12.46 6.50
N VAL A 15 38.75 11.95 6.17
CA VAL A 15 39.96 12.08 7.00
C VAL A 15 40.79 13.24 6.44
N VAL A 16 40.63 14.43 7.01
CA VAL A 16 41.54 15.56 6.71
C VAL A 16 42.83 15.35 7.49
N SER A 17 43.94 15.16 6.76
CA SER A 17 45.28 15.15 7.34
C SER A 17 46.13 16.25 6.70
N ILE A 18 46.42 17.30 7.47
CA ILE A 18 47.44 18.31 7.16
C ILE A 18 48.26 18.53 8.44
N GLY A 19 49.54 18.11 8.43
CA GLY A 19 50.54 18.52 9.42
C GLY A 19 50.90 20.00 9.22
N ILE A 20 51.43 20.76 10.18
CA ILE A 20 52.39 20.47 11.25
C ILE A 20 52.17 21.51 12.37
N GLY A 21 52.20 21.10 13.64
CA GLY A 21 52.54 22.00 14.76
C GLY A 21 51.60 22.03 15.96
N SER A 22 51.83 21.11 16.90
CA SER A 22 51.50 21.16 18.34
C SER A 22 50.02 21.12 18.79
N SER A 23 49.80 20.24 19.78
CA SER A 23 48.56 19.84 20.46
C SER A 23 47.53 19.09 19.60
N VAL A 24 47.65 17.76 19.58
CA VAL A 24 46.56 16.86 19.19
C VAL A 24 45.50 16.95 20.29
N VAL A 25 44.43 17.70 20.02
CA VAL A 25 43.15 17.53 20.71
C VAL A 25 42.45 16.42 19.93
N PHE A 26 42.30 15.25 20.55
CA PHE A 26 41.45 14.20 19.98
C PHE A 26 40.03 14.77 19.95
N ALA A 27 39.47 14.96 18.75
CA ALA A 27 38.03 15.18 18.61
C ALA A 27 37.34 13.89 19.08
N GLU A 28 36.35 14.00 19.97
CA GLU A 28 35.51 12.86 20.32
C GLU A 28 34.73 12.45 19.06
N ASP A 29 34.91 11.20 18.61
CA ASP A 29 34.21 10.68 17.44
C ASP A 29 32.71 10.60 17.74
N ILE A 30 31.91 11.41 17.03
CA ILE A 30 30.45 11.30 17.03
C ILE A 30 30.10 10.16 16.07
N ASN A 31 29.37 9.16 16.56
CA ASN A 31 28.80 8.10 15.72
C ASN A 31 27.28 8.33 15.58
N MET A 32 26.80 8.47 14.36
CA MET A 32 25.42 8.86 14.07
C MET A 32 24.90 8.07 12.85
N GLN A 33 23.66 7.60 12.95
CA GLN A 33 22.92 7.03 11.81
C GLN A 33 21.65 7.83 11.58
N MET A 34 21.39 8.19 10.32
CA MET A 34 20.16 8.87 9.93
C MET A 34 19.03 7.86 9.72
N ASN A 35 17.82 8.28 10.07
CA ASN A 35 16.57 7.67 9.67
C ASN A 35 16.30 8.09 8.22
N GLU A 36 16.09 7.12 7.34
CA GLU A 36 15.91 7.37 5.90
C GLU A 36 14.56 8.00 5.56
N THR A 37 13.55 7.86 6.43
CA THR A 37 12.19 8.39 6.23
C THR A 37 12.12 9.90 6.51
N TYR A 38 12.56 10.35 7.70
CA TYR A 38 12.40 11.75 8.11
C TYR A 38 13.66 12.60 7.94
N ASP A 39 14.75 11.98 7.50
CA ASP A 39 16.08 12.59 7.43
C ASP A 39 16.50 13.20 8.78
N THR A 40 16.24 12.47 9.87
CA THR A 40 16.62 12.81 11.26
C THR A 40 17.48 11.70 11.88
N PRO A 41 18.34 11.96 12.87
CA PRO A 41 19.13 10.90 13.51
C PRO A 41 18.25 9.81 14.16
N SER A 42 18.53 8.54 13.84
CA SER A 42 17.98 7.34 14.51
C SER A 42 18.76 6.96 15.78
N TYR A 43 20.07 7.22 15.77
CA TYR A 43 20.89 7.26 16.98
C TYR A 43 22.02 8.28 16.87
N ILE A 44 22.47 8.75 18.04
CA ILE A 44 23.68 9.55 18.21
C ILE A 44 24.43 9.00 19.41
N ILE A 45 25.67 8.56 19.20
CA ILE A 45 26.61 8.21 20.26
C ILE A 45 27.68 9.29 20.28
N GLU A 46 27.68 10.07 21.34
CA GLU A 46 28.62 11.17 21.54
C GLU A 46 28.84 11.40 23.03
N LYS A 47 29.77 12.28 23.39
CA LYS A 47 29.91 12.76 24.76
C LYS A 47 29.56 14.23 24.83
N TRP A 48 28.26 14.52 24.84
CA TRP A 48 27.80 15.89 24.87
C TRP A 48 27.79 16.44 26.31
N LYS A 49 28.56 17.50 26.54
CA LYS A 49 28.72 18.09 27.88
C LYS A 49 27.59 19.07 28.17
N ALA A 50 26.80 18.74 29.19
CA ALA A 50 25.70 19.58 29.63
C ALA A 50 26.17 20.95 30.18
N PRO A 51 25.38 22.03 29.95
CA PRO A 51 25.56 23.30 30.65
C PRO A 51 25.50 23.12 32.18
N SER A 52 26.33 23.88 32.90
CA SER A 52 26.41 23.78 34.36
C SER A 52 25.13 24.28 35.04
N GLY A 53 24.66 23.57 36.07
CA GLY A 53 23.54 23.99 36.92
C GLY A 53 22.16 23.48 36.48
N LEU A 54 22.07 22.73 35.39
CA LEU A 54 20.84 22.06 34.95
C LEU A 54 20.60 20.78 35.76
N SER A 55 19.32 20.51 36.09
CA SER A 55 18.86 19.20 36.53
C SER A 55 18.96 18.19 35.39
N LYS A 56 19.04 16.89 35.70
CA LYS A 56 19.13 15.84 34.67
C LYS A 56 18.00 15.90 33.62
N LYS A 57 16.78 16.28 34.02
CA LYS A 57 15.65 16.46 33.09
C LYS A 57 15.86 17.66 32.16
N GLU A 58 16.34 18.78 32.70
CA GLU A 58 16.67 19.97 31.88
C GLU A 58 17.83 19.67 30.92
N VAL A 59 18.80 18.85 31.32
CA VAL A 59 19.89 18.40 30.44
C VAL A 59 19.34 17.66 29.22
N VAL A 60 18.39 16.74 29.42
CA VAL A 60 17.78 15.94 28.33
C VAL A 60 17.06 16.84 27.33
N LEU A 61 16.22 17.77 27.81
CA LEU A 61 15.49 18.69 26.92
C LEU A 61 16.44 19.65 26.21
N THR A 62 17.45 20.19 26.92
CA THR A 62 18.47 21.07 26.33
C THR A 62 19.29 20.34 25.26
N TYR A 63 19.55 19.04 25.43
CA TYR A 63 20.24 18.25 24.43
C TYR A 63 19.45 18.15 23.12
N ILE A 64 18.15 17.86 23.21
CA ILE A 64 17.26 17.81 22.03
C ILE A 64 17.25 19.17 21.32
N GLU A 65 17.07 20.27 22.07
CA GLU A 65 17.13 21.63 21.51
C GLU A 65 18.47 21.94 20.84
N SER A 66 19.58 21.46 21.41
CA SER A 66 20.92 21.67 20.85
C SER A 66 21.15 20.95 19.52
N LYS A 67 20.30 19.96 19.19
CA LYS A 67 20.29 19.20 17.93
C LYS A 67 19.18 19.65 16.99
N GLY A 68 18.67 20.87 17.16
CA GLY A 68 17.52 21.37 16.39
C GLY A 68 17.72 21.40 14.88
N GLU A 69 18.96 21.55 14.38
CA GLU A 69 19.25 21.43 12.95
C GLU A 69 19.12 19.97 12.47
N GLU A 70 19.72 19.01 13.19
CA GLU A 70 19.69 17.60 12.84
C GLU A 70 18.28 16.98 13.00
N PHE A 71 17.52 17.44 13.99
CA PHE A 71 16.12 17.02 14.21
C PHE A 71 15.10 17.87 13.46
N GLN A 72 15.54 18.87 12.69
CA GLN A 72 14.69 19.76 11.91
C GLN A 72 13.59 20.46 12.73
N LEU A 73 13.89 20.85 13.97
CA LEU A 73 12.91 21.42 14.93
C LEU A 73 12.54 22.88 14.65
N ASN A 74 13.00 23.45 13.53
CA ASN A 74 13.11 24.90 13.34
C ASN A 74 11.85 25.61 12.81
N SER A 75 10.72 24.91 12.65
CA SER A 75 9.53 25.45 11.96
C SER A 75 8.24 25.53 12.78
N ASN A 76 8.06 24.74 13.85
CA ASN A 76 6.74 24.60 14.48
C ASN A 76 6.80 24.68 16.02
N SER A 77 6.21 25.73 16.61
CA SER A 77 6.20 25.96 18.07
C SER A 77 5.27 25.02 18.85
N GLU A 78 4.42 24.28 18.15
CA GLU A 78 3.49 23.32 18.74
C GLU A 78 4.11 21.93 18.93
N VAL A 79 5.30 21.69 18.36
CA VAL A 79 6.07 20.46 18.58
C VAL A 79 6.86 20.58 19.88
N GLY A 80 6.70 19.59 20.77
CA GLY A 80 7.36 19.54 22.07
C GLY A 80 7.88 18.16 22.41
N PHE A 81 8.62 18.06 23.52
CA PHE A 81 9.18 16.81 24.03
C PHE A 81 8.87 16.65 25.51
N GLU A 82 8.29 15.51 25.90
CA GLU A 82 7.92 15.22 27.28
C GLU A 82 8.63 13.97 27.80
N ILE A 83 9.23 14.08 28.99
CA ILE A 83 9.88 12.95 29.67
C ILE A 83 8.80 12.12 30.39
N ASN A 84 8.53 10.93 29.89
CA ASN A 84 7.50 10.03 30.44
C ASN A 84 8.07 8.98 31.43
N ASN A 85 9.35 8.63 31.34
CA ASN A 85 9.96 7.67 32.26
C ASN A 85 11.45 7.94 32.50
N VAL A 86 11.94 7.58 33.69
CA VAL A 86 13.36 7.70 34.07
C VAL A 86 13.80 6.41 34.75
N THR A 87 14.84 5.79 34.20
CA THR A 87 15.45 4.56 34.74
C THR A 87 16.89 4.84 35.12
N ALA A 88 17.27 4.55 36.38
CA ALA A 88 18.67 4.58 36.80
C ALA A 88 19.30 3.20 36.65
N ASP A 89 20.52 3.14 36.10
CA ASP A 89 21.33 1.93 36.04
C ASP A 89 22.50 2.08 37.03
N SER A 90 22.40 1.36 38.14
CA SER A 90 23.42 1.37 39.21
C SER A 90 24.67 0.56 38.88
N GLU A 91 24.67 -0.28 37.84
CA GLU A 91 25.86 -1.03 37.43
C GLU A 91 26.84 -0.15 36.65
N THR A 92 26.30 0.79 35.88
CA THR A 92 27.07 1.70 35.02
C THR A 92 27.06 3.15 35.51
N ASP A 93 26.37 3.43 36.62
CA ASP A 93 26.11 4.78 37.15
C ASP A 93 25.50 5.73 36.10
N THR A 94 24.68 5.18 35.19
CA THR A 94 23.99 5.95 34.14
C THR A 94 22.51 6.14 34.48
N SER A 95 21.86 7.08 33.77
CA SER A 95 20.41 7.25 33.84
C SER A 95 19.82 7.43 32.44
N HIS A 96 18.74 6.72 32.16
CA HIS A 96 18.07 6.68 30.86
C HIS A 96 16.71 7.35 30.95
N TYR A 97 16.44 8.27 30.03
CA TYR A 97 15.23 9.07 29.97
C TYR A 97 14.45 8.67 28.73
N ARG A 98 13.23 8.20 28.93
CA ARG A 98 12.28 8.03 27.83
C ARG A 98 11.58 9.36 27.61
N VAL A 99 11.54 9.76 26.35
CA VAL A 99 10.98 11.03 25.90
C VAL A 99 9.98 10.73 24.79
N LYS A 100 8.82 11.38 24.83
CA LYS A 100 7.84 11.36 23.76
C LYS A 100 7.88 12.69 23.02
N GLN A 101 7.94 12.65 21.70
CA GLN A 101 7.60 13.81 20.89
C GLN A 101 6.09 14.05 20.96
N THR A 102 5.70 15.31 21.02
CA THR A 102 4.30 15.74 21.12
C THR A 102 4.03 16.82 20.09
N TYR A 103 2.78 16.93 19.65
CA TYR A 103 2.28 18.03 18.84
C TYR A 103 0.99 18.57 19.49
N LYS A 104 0.95 19.87 19.78
CA LYS A 104 -0.12 20.51 20.58
C LYS A 104 -0.38 19.79 21.92
N GLY A 105 0.66 19.18 22.49
CA GLY A 105 0.58 18.40 23.74
C GLY A 105 0.06 16.97 23.59
N VAL A 106 -0.31 16.52 22.39
CA VAL A 106 -0.67 15.13 22.09
C VAL A 106 0.57 14.34 21.69
N PRO A 107 0.85 13.16 22.27
CA PRO A 107 1.96 12.31 21.85
C PRO A 107 1.87 11.91 20.38
N ILE A 108 3.01 11.86 19.69
CA ILE A 108 3.08 11.32 18.33
C ILE A 108 3.41 9.82 18.44
N TYR A 109 2.62 8.98 17.81
CA TYR A 109 2.79 7.53 17.87
C TYR A 109 4.13 7.12 17.23
N GLY A 110 4.90 6.28 17.94
CA GLY A 110 6.20 5.79 17.47
C GLY A 110 7.36 6.80 17.54
N ALA A 111 7.09 8.06 17.92
CA ALA A 111 8.10 9.11 18.09
C ALA A 111 8.65 9.16 19.52
N ASP A 112 9.13 8.01 20.01
CA ASP A 112 9.78 7.88 21.31
C ASP A 112 11.30 7.97 21.16
N GLN A 113 11.95 8.57 22.16
CA GLN A 113 13.40 8.66 22.27
C GLN A 113 13.89 8.13 23.62
N THR A 114 15.12 7.66 23.64
CA THR A 114 15.88 7.32 24.85
C THR A 114 17.16 8.12 24.88
N ILE A 115 17.34 8.92 25.92
CA ILE A 115 18.56 9.71 26.13
C ILE A 115 19.24 9.23 27.40
N SER A 116 20.52 8.88 27.28
CA SER A 116 21.31 8.36 28.39
C SER A 116 22.27 9.41 28.91
N LEU A 117 22.35 9.54 30.24
CA LEU A 117 23.26 10.42 30.96
C LEU A 117 24.28 9.59 31.75
N ASP A 118 25.56 9.99 31.71
CA ASP A 118 26.59 9.45 32.61
C ASP A 118 26.48 10.00 34.04
N GLU A 119 27.36 9.52 34.93
CA GLU A 119 27.47 9.97 36.33
C GLU A 119 27.68 11.50 36.49
N ASN A 120 28.19 12.17 35.45
CA ASN A 120 28.47 13.60 35.40
C ASN A 120 27.38 14.38 34.66
N ASN A 121 26.25 13.74 34.32
CA ASN A 121 25.15 14.29 33.53
C ASN A 121 25.55 14.67 32.09
N HIS A 122 26.59 14.09 31.52
CA HIS A 122 26.83 14.22 30.09
C HIS A 122 25.93 13.27 29.31
N VAL A 123 25.41 13.70 28.17
CA VAL A 123 24.67 12.80 27.28
C VAL A 123 25.67 11.88 26.59
N THR A 124 25.44 10.57 26.71
CA THR A 124 26.30 9.52 26.14
C THR A 124 25.66 8.85 24.93
N SER A 125 24.33 8.85 24.87
CA SER A 125 23.60 8.31 23.73
C SER A 125 22.20 8.90 23.59
N TYR A 126 21.78 8.94 22.34
CA TYR A 126 20.41 9.14 21.89
C TYR A 126 20.02 7.96 21.00
N PHE A 127 18.84 7.42 21.20
CA PHE A 127 18.19 6.44 20.33
C PHE A 127 16.74 6.82 20.15
N GLY A 128 16.23 6.76 18.94
CA GLY A 128 14.82 7.03 18.67
C GLY A 128 14.62 7.82 17.39
N GLN A 129 13.38 8.20 17.15
CA GLN A 129 12.97 8.89 15.94
C GLN A 129 12.37 10.24 16.29
N VAL A 130 12.73 11.28 15.52
CA VAL A 130 11.99 12.54 15.51
C VAL A 130 11.23 12.58 14.20
N VAL A 131 9.90 12.62 14.30
CA VAL A 131 8.98 12.76 13.18
C VAL A 131 8.96 14.23 12.76
N THR A 132 9.09 14.47 11.46
CA THR A 132 9.10 15.80 10.85
C THR A 132 7.93 15.92 9.86
N GLY A 133 7.67 17.11 9.32
CA GLY A 133 6.65 17.29 8.28
C GLY A 133 5.19 17.24 8.76
N ILE A 134 4.93 17.28 10.07
CA ILE A 134 3.58 17.29 10.65
C ILE A 134 2.77 18.46 10.10
N ASP A 135 1.56 18.18 9.60
CA ASP A 135 0.64 19.22 9.13
C ASP A 135 0.19 20.13 10.29
N GLU A 136 0.49 21.42 10.17
CA GLU A 136 0.11 22.43 11.16
C GLU A 136 -1.41 22.64 11.26
N SER A 137 -2.16 22.17 10.25
CA SER A 137 -3.62 22.29 10.18
C SER A 137 -4.37 21.33 11.11
N ILE A 138 -3.74 20.23 11.56
CA ILE A 138 -4.39 19.20 12.38
C ILE A 138 -4.97 19.82 13.66
N ALA A 139 -6.29 19.68 13.80
CA ALA A 139 -7.02 20.07 15.00
C ALA A 139 -6.87 18.99 16.08
N VAL A 140 -6.67 19.41 17.33
CA VAL A 140 -6.68 18.51 18.50
C VAL A 140 -7.83 18.83 19.45
N ASP A 141 -8.82 19.56 18.96
CA ASP A 141 -10.04 19.99 19.62
C ASP A 141 -11.28 19.41 18.91
N ASN A 142 -12.42 19.39 19.60
CA ASN A 142 -13.70 18.84 19.10
C ASN A 142 -13.74 17.32 18.88
N THR A 143 -13.17 16.56 19.82
CA THR A 143 -13.16 15.09 19.73
C THR A 143 -14.46 14.45 20.20
N LYS A 144 -14.74 13.26 19.68
CA LYS A 144 -15.67 12.30 20.27
C LYS A 144 -15.21 11.91 21.68
N SER A 145 -16.17 11.50 22.51
CA SER A 145 -15.83 10.96 23.82
C SER A 145 -15.14 9.60 23.69
N ILE A 146 -14.27 9.27 24.64
CA ILE A 146 -13.63 7.94 24.73
C ILE A 146 -14.67 6.81 24.72
N ALA A 147 -15.83 7.01 25.33
CA ALA A 147 -16.91 6.03 25.31
C ALA A 147 -17.44 5.77 23.89
N GLU A 148 -17.66 6.82 23.09
CA GLU A 148 -18.09 6.70 21.69
C GLU A 148 -17.02 5.99 20.84
N ILE A 149 -15.74 6.33 21.05
CA ILE A 149 -14.62 5.68 20.36
C ILE A 149 -14.55 4.18 20.68
N ILE A 150 -14.71 3.81 21.96
CA ILE A 150 -14.74 2.40 22.39
C ILE A 150 -15.96 1.67 21.80
N ASP A 151 -17.10 2.33 21.68
CA ASP A 151 -18.30 1.73 21.07
C ASP A 151 -18.10 1.50 19.56
N ILE A 152 -17.45 2.44 18.84
CA ILE A 152 -17.06 2.26 17.43
C ILE A 152 -16.11 1.06 17.29
N PHE A 153 -15.06 1.02 18.12
CA PHE A 153 -14.10 -0.09 18.17
C PHE A 153 -14.80 -1.44 18.35
N LYS A 154 -15.66 -1.58 19.38
CA LYS A 154 -16.36 -2.83 19.66
C LYS A 154 -17.26 -3.27 18.51
N ALA A 155 -18.04 -2.33 17.97
CA ALA A 155 -18.96 -2.63 16.86
C ALA A 155 -18.21 -3.10 15.62
N ASN A 156 -17.04 -2.52 15.33
CA ASN A 156 -16.21 -2.97 14.21
C ASN A 156 -15.58 -4.33 14.50
N LEU A 157 -14.98 -4.52 15.67
CA LEU A 157 -14.32 -5.79 16.01
C LEU A 157 -15.31 -6.96 16.04
N GLU A 158 -16.48 -6.80 16.69
CA GLU A 158 -17.52 -7.83 16.74
C GLU A 158 -18.08 -8.18 15.35
N LYS A 159 -18.13 -7.22 14.41
CA LYS A 159 -18.49 -7.48 13.02
C LYS A 159 -17.48 -8.40 12.33
N ASN A 160 -16.19 -8.27 12.67
CA ASN A 160 -15.11 -8.98 12.01
C ASN A 160 -14.88 -10.38 12.60
N ILE A 161 -14.87 -10.51 13.93
CA ILE A 161 -14.53 -11.78 14.60
C ILE A 161 -15.75 -12.51 15.18
N GLY A 162 -16.93 -11.87 15.19
CA GLY A 162 -18.15 -12.37 15.81
C GLY A 162 -18.37 -11.84 17.24
N ASP A 163 -19.47 -12.25 17.85
CA ASP A 163 -19.91 -11.73 19.16
C ASP A 163 -18.88 -11.96 20.26
N ILE A 164 -18.43 -10.88 20.91
CA ILE A 164 -17.48 -10.92 22.02
C ILE A 164 -18.24 -10.83 23.34
N GLU A 165 -18.37 -11.97 24.04
CA GLU A 165 -19.03 -11.96 25.36
C GLU A 165 -18.21 -11.21 26.42
N GLN A 166 -16.88 -11.29 26.33
CA GLN A 166 -15.97 -10.72 27.31
C GLN A 166 -14.58 -10.44 26.70
N PHE A 167 -14.07 -9.24 26.98
CA PHE A 167 -12.66 -8.89 26.79
C PHE A 167 -11.81 -9.39 27.98
N ASP A 168 -10.57 -9.78 27.73
CA ASP A 168 -9.65 -10.33 28.74
C ASP A 168 -9.02 -9.27 29.66
N GLY A 169 -9.40 -8.01 29.48
CA GLY A 169 -8.90 -6.87 30.23
C GLY A 169 -9.75 -5.62 30.01
N GLU A 170 -9.27 -4.50 30.55
CA GLU A 170 -9.84 -3.19 30.24
C GLU A 170 -9.50 -2.81 28.79
N ILE A 171 -10.43 -2.10 28.14
CA ILE A 171 -10.16 -1.48 26.84
C ILE A 171 -9.54 -0.14 27.13
N GLU A 172 -8.32 0.07 26.65
CA GLU A 172 -7.60 1.33 26.81
C GLU A 172 -7.79 2.18 25.55
N ALA A 173 -7.89 3.49 25.71
CA ALA A 173 -8.00 4.43 24.61
C ALA A 173 -7.14 5.66 24.91
N GLU A 174 -6.06 5.83 24.14
CA GLU A 174 -5.07 6.89 24.33
C GLU A 174 -4.98 7.80 23.10
N PRO A 175 -4.91 9.13 23.27
CA PRO A 175 -4.79 10.06 22.16
C PRO A 175 -3.37 10.04 21.56
N TYR A 176 -3.28 9.96 20.23
CA TYR A 176 -2.03 10.06 19.48
C TYR A 176 -2.20 10.88 18.20
N ILE A 177 -1.14 11.57 17.80
CA ILE A 177 -0.95 11.93 16.39
C ILE A 177 -0.38 10.70 15.69
N TYR A 178 -1.06 10.24 14.65
CA TYR A 178 -0.74 9.02 13.92
C TYR A 178 -0.53 9.35 12.45
N GLU A 179 0.60 8.90 11.90
CA GLU A 179 0.91 9.04 10.47
C GLU A 179 0.46 7.77 9.73
N TYR A 180 -0.34 7.96 8.69
CA TYR A 180 -0.88 6.90 7.85
C TYR A 180 -0.98 7.40 6.41
N ASP A 181 -0.45 6.63 5.46
CA ASP A 181 -0.45 6.97 4.02
C ASP A 181 0.09 8.37 3.70
N ASP A 182 1.23 8.72 4.31
CA ASP A 182 1.87 10.06 4.23
C ASP A 182 1.01 11.24 4.73
N GLU A 183 -0.12 10.97 5.40
CA GLU A 183 -0.96 11.96 6.08
C GLU A 183 -0.92 11.78 7.61
N PHE A 184 -1.18 12.87 8.35
CA PHE A 184 -1.18 12.87 9.81
C PHE A 184 -2.58 13.09 10.36
N HIS A 185 -3.02 12.18 11.22
CA HIS A 185 -4.34 12.17 11.83
C HIS A 185 -4.24 12.33 13.35
N PHE A 186 -5.21 13.01 13.95
CA PHE A 186 -5.41 12.95 15.39
C PHE A 186 -6.35 11.80 15.73
N THR A 187 -5.81 10.75 16.36
CA THR A 187 -6.54 9.51 16.61
C THR A 187 -6.58 9.15 18.10
N TYR A 188 -7.50 8.27 18.44
CA TYR A 188 -7.39 7.44 19.64
C TYR A 188 -6.88 6.06 19.23
N LEU A 189 -5.76 5.63 19.84
CA LEU A 189 -5.33 4.24 19.82
C LEU A 189 -6.15 3.49 20.87
N VAL A 190 -7.05 2.63 20.40
CA VAL A 190 -7.83 1.71 21.23
C VAL A 190 -7.14 0.35 21.27
N THR A 191 -6.84 -0.15 22.47
CA THR A 191 -6.26 -1.49 22.65
C THR A 191 -7.18 -2.39 23.46
N ALA A 192 -7.29 -3.64 23.05
CA ALA A 192 -8.07 -4.64 23.77
C ALA A 192 -7.55 -6.06 23.54
N SER A 193 -7.79 -6.95 24.50
CA SER A 193 -7.46 -8.37 24.38
C SER A 193 -8.69 -9.25 24.40
N THR A 194 -8.70 -10.28 23.56
CA THR A 194 -9.74 -11.32 23.52
C THR A 194 -9.13 -12.71 23.50
N THR A 195 -9.83 -13.68 24.07
CA THR A 195 -9.51 -15.11 23.96
C THR A 195 -10.57 -15.85 23.12
N TYR A 196 -11.80 -15.34 23.10
CA TYR A 196 -12.93 -15.89 22.36
C TYR A 196 -13.76 -14.73 21.77
N PRO A 197 -14.30 -14.85 20.54
CA PRO A 197 -14.24 -15.99 19.62
C PRO A 197 -12.85 -16.22 19.00
N GLU A 198 -12.00 -15.19 19.03
CA GLU A 198 -10.65 -15.22 18.50
C GLU A 198 -9.64 -14.72 19.55
N VAL A 199 -8.43 -15.30 19.56
CA VAL A 199 -7.33 -14.81 20.39
C VAL A 199 -6.74 -13.58 19.73
N GLY A 200 -6.71 -12.44 20.44
CA GLY A 200 -6.22 -11.20 19.87
C GLY A 200 -5.68 -10.21 20.87
N PHE A 201 -4.73 -9.39 20.40
CA PHE A 201 -4.33 -8.14 21.05
C PHE A 201 -4.50 -7.00 20.03
N TRP A 202 -5.72 -6.49 20.00
CA TRP A 202 -6.24 -5.57 19.00
C TRP A 202 -5.74 -4.16 19.26
N HIS A 203 -5.35 -3.48 18.19
CA HIS A 203 -4.95 -2.08 18.17
C HIS A 203 -5.73 -1.39 17.06
N TYR A 204 -6.49 -0.35 17.37
CA TYR A 204 -7.30 0.40 16.41
C TYR A 204 -6.96 1.88 16.54
N PHE A 205 -6.57 2.53 15.44
CA PHE A 205 -6.42 3.97 15.35
C PHE A 205 -7.72 4.56 14.79
N ILE A 206 -8.48 5.22 15.66
CA ILE A 206 -9.79 5.80 15.30
C ILE A 206 -9.66 7.31 15.31
N ASP A 207 -10.01 7.95 14.20
CA ASP A 207 -9.99 9.41 14.06
C ASP A 207 -10.84 10.06 15.16
N ALA A 208 -10.24 11.04 15.84
CA ALA A 208 -10.80 11.58 17.07
C ALA A 208 -12.04 12.45 16.84
N GLU A 209 -12.23 13.02 15.65
CA GLU A 209 -13.38 13.87 15.30
C GLU A 209 -14.49 13.05 14.62
N SER A 210 -14.15 12.36 13.53
CA SER A 210 -15.08 11.65 12.67
C SER A 210 -15.49 10.29 13.21
N GLY A 211 -14.60 9.62 13.95
CA GLY A 211 -14.76 8.22 14.38
C GLY A 211 -14.48 7.20 13.28
N GLU A 212 -13.89 7.62 12.17
CA GLU A 212 -13.38 6.75 11.13
C GLU A 212 -12.23 5.89 11.64
N ILE A 213 -12.15 4.63 11.20
CA ILE A 213 -11.03 3.74 11.56
C ILE A 213 -9.93 3.97 10.51
N ILE A 214 -8.84 4.59 10.94
CA ILE A 214 -7.69 4.93 10.08
C ILE A 214 -6.80 3.70 9.83
N ASP A 215 -6.50 2.93 10.88
CA ASP A 215 -5.69 1.70 10.80
C ASP A 215 -6.08 0.75 11.93
N ASN A 216 -5.87 -0.56 11.75
CA ASN A 216 -6.02 -1.54 12.82
C ASN A 216 -5.17 -2.80 12.61
N PHE A 217 -4.77 -3.48 13.69
CA PHE A 217 -4.02 -4.74 13.63
C PHE A 217 -4.19 -5.62 14.88
N ASN A 218 -3.95 -6.93 14.76
CA ASN A 218 -3.93 -7.89 15.87
C ASN A 218 -2.49 -8.32 16.22
N ALA A 219 -1.94 -7.75 17.29
CA ALA A 219 -0.59 -8.03 17.76
C ALA A 219 -0.36 -9.45 18.30
N SER A 220 -1.41 -10.28 18.46
CA SER A 220 -1.28 -11.66 18.94
C SER A 220 -1.16 -12.71 17.83
N HIS A 221 -1.71 -12.44 16.65
CA HIS A 221 -1.70 -13.39 15.52
C HIS A 221 -0.79 -12.95 14.39
N ASP A 222 -0.54 -11.65 14.28
CA ASP A 222 -0.02 -11.08 13.04
C ASP A 222 1.32 -10.40 13.24
N VAL A 223 2.20 -10.66 12.28
CA VAL A 223 3.43 -9.91 12.16
C VAL A 223 3.19 -8.88 11.08
N THR A 224 2.77 -7.69 11.49
CA THR A 224 2.91 -6.53 10.62
C THR A 224 4.39 -6.36 10.29
N ALA A 225 4.72 -6.61 9.03
CA ALA A 225 6.05 -6.54 8.47
C ALA A 225 6.15 -5.35 7.52
N PHE A 226 7.39 -5.02 7.18
CA PHE A 226 7.74 -3.95 6.26
C PHE A 226 8.61 -4.52 5.15
N GLY A 227 8.53 -3.90 3.99
CA GLY A 227 9.32 -4.26 2.82
C GLY A 227 9.74 -3.02 2.07
N THR A 228 10.86 -3.10 1.36
CA THR A 228 11.18 -2.12 0.31
C THR A 228 10.82 -2.76 -1.02
N GLY A 229 9.85 -2.19 -1.73
CA GLY A 229 9.38 -2.65 -3.02
C GLY A 229 10.39 -2.45 -4.15
N VAL A 230 9.97 -2.76 -5.37
CA VAL A 230 10.79 -2.74 -6.58
C VAL A 230 11.36 -1.35 -6.86
N PHE A 231 10.60 -0.28 -6.59
CA PHE A 231 11.00 1.09 -6.88
C PHE A 231 11.50 1.88 -5.65
N GLY A 232 11.69 1.19 -4.52
CA GLY A 232 12.25 1.74 -3.29
C GLY A 232 11.21 2.28 -2.30
N GLU A 233 9.94 2.24 -2.64
CA GLU A 233 8.80 2.52 -1.78
C GLU A 233 8.75 1.53 -0.62
N ARG A 234 8.29 2.02 0.54
CA ARG A 234 8.14 1.19 1.72
C ARG A 234 6.72 0.66 1.76
N GLN A 235 6.59 -0.67 1.78
CA GLN A 235 5.30 -1.33 1.95
C GLN A 235 5.14 -1.80 3.40
N LYS A 236 3.91 -1.71 3.91
CA LYS A 236 3.44 -2.37 5.14
C LYS A 236 2.49 -3.49 4.72
N PHE A 237 2.67 -4.68 5.29
CA PHE A 237 1.84 -5.84 4.98
C PHE A 237 1.83 -6.80 6.16
N GLU A 238 0.79 -7.63 6.23
CA GLU A 238 0.73 -8.69 7.22
C GLU A 238 1.60 -9.87 6.80
N ALA A 239 2.24 -10.51 7.76
CA ALA A 239 3.13 -11.65 7.57
C ALA A 239 3.00 -12.60 8.77
N GLN A 240 3.73 -13.71 8.74
CA GLN A 240 3.66 -14.71 9.80
C GLN A 240 5.04 -14.96 10.42
N GLN A 241 5.07 -15.06 11.75
CA GLN A 241 6.22 -15.62 12.44
C GLN A 241 6.33 -17.13 12.15
N TYR A 242 7.47 -17.55 11.61
CA TYR A 242 7.74 -18.92 11.21
C TYR A 242 9.06 -19.38 11.80
N GLU A 243 8.99 -20.25 12.81
CA GLU A 243 10.13 -20.63 13.66
C GLU A 243 10.80 -19.38 14.28
N ASP A 244 12.12 -19.22 14.08
CA ASP A 244 12.90 -18.05 14.53
C ASP A 244 12.97 -16.93 13.47
N MET A 245 12.13 -17.00 12.43
CA MET A 245 12.10 -16.09 11.29
C MET A 245 10.67 -15.56 11.04
N PHE A 246 10.54 -14.74 10.01
CA PHE A 246 9.28 -14.28 9.45
C PHE A 246 9.18 -14.78 8.03
N ARG A 247 7.96 -15.14 7.60
CA ARG A 247 7.68 -15.54 6.22
C ARG A 247 6.59 -14.66 5.62
N LEU A 248 6.64 -14.43 4.31
CA LEU A 248 5.58 -13.78 3.55
C LEU A 248 4.34 -14.68 3.43
N PHE A 249 3.65 -14.85 4.54
CA PHE A 249 2.38 -15.52 4.64
C PHE A 249 1.49 -14.76 5.60
N ASP A 250 0.36 -14.29 5.11
CA ASP A 250 -0.70 -13.64 5.86
C ASP A 250 -1.83 -14.66 6.09
N VAL A 251 -2.29 -14.76 7.33
CA VAL A 251 -3.38 -15.65 7.75
C VAL A 251 -4.68 -14.90 8.07
N THR A 252 -4.70 -13.58 7.93
CA THR A 252 -5.85 -12.71 8.23
C THR A 252 -6.85 -12.60 7.09
N ARG A 253 -6.45 -12.97 5.87
CA ARG A 253 -7.26 -12.89 4.64
C ARG A 253 -7.57 -14.28 4.08
N GLY A 254 -8.82 -14.73 4.25
CA GLY A 254 -9.27 -16.05 3.81
C GLY A 254 -8.44 -17.20 4.39
N ASP A 255 -8.12 -18.18 3.57
CA ASP A 255 -7.19 -19.28 3.87
C ASP A 255 -5.71 -18.83 3.77
N GLY A 256 -5.48 -17.56 3.43
CA GLY A 256 -4.22 -16.84 3.52
C GLY A 256 -3.74 -16.22 2.20
N VAL A 257 -2.79 -15.30 2.31
CA VAL A 257 -2.03 -14.73 1.18
C VAL A 257 -0.58 -15.15 1.36
N VAL A 258 -0.01 -15.89 0.40
CA VAL A 258 1.38 -16.39 0.48
C VAL A 258 2.19 -15.97 -0.73
N THR A 259 3.41 -15.50 -0.51
CA THR A 259 4.36 -15.17 -1.57
C THR A 259 5.59 -16.06 -1.51
N TYR A 260 5.96 -16.61 -2.66
CA TYR A 260 7.09 -17.52 -2.83
C TYR A 260 8.14 -16.96 -3.79
N ASP A 261 9.40 -17.31 -3.53
CA ASP A 261 10.50 -17.18 -4.48
C ASP A 261 10.50 -18.41 -5.41
N ASN A 262 10.48 -18.20 -6.73
CA ASN A 262 10.52 -19.24 -7.75
C ASN A 262 11.85 -19.29 -8.53
N THR A 263 12.92 -18.64 -8.07
CA THR A 263 14.23 -18.57 -8.74
C THR A 263 14.75 -19.95 -9.18
N THR A 264 14.49 -21.01 -8.40
CA THR A 264 14.94 -22.38 -8.70
C THR A 264 13.94 -23.19 -9.55
N GLY A 265 12.86 -22.58 -10.02
CA GLY A 265 11.73 -23.24 -10.70
C GLY A 265 10.79 -23.98 -9.76
N THR A 266 10.94 -23.78 -8.45
CA THR A 266 10.09 -24.36 -7.39
C THR A 266 9.79 -23.28 -6.37
N ASN A 267 8.53 -23.17 -5.92
CA ASN A 267 8.13 -22.22 -4.89
C ASN A 267 8.84 -22.54 -3.56
N VAL A 268 9.59 -21.58 -3.05
CA VAL A 268 10.25 -21.62 -1.73
C VAL A 268 9.76 -20.44 -0.91
N ASP A 269 9.55 -20.64 0.39
CA ASP A 269 9.15 -19.57 1.31
C ASP A 269 10.14 -18.39 1.24
N VAL A 270 9.61 -17.18 1.15
CA VAL A 270 10.41 -15.95 1.34
C VAL A 270 10.53 -15.69 2.83
N LEU A 271 11.76 -15.74 3.35
CA LEU A 271 12.05 -15.70 4.79
C LEU A 271 12.92 -14.49 5.14
N SER A 272 12.65 -13.88 6.30
CA SER A 272 13.49 -12.83 6.89
C SER A 272 13.74 -13.09 8.38
N PHE A 273 14.93 -12.72 8.88
CA PHE A 273 15.26 -12.82 10.31
C PHE A 273 14.63 -11.70 11.15
N ASN A 274 14.11 -10.66 10.50
CA ASN A 274 13.43 -9.56 11.14
C ASN A 274 12.17 -9.22 10.34
N LYS A 275 11.38 -8.27 10.84
CA LYS A 275 10.13 -7.86 10.17
C LYS A 275 10.36 -7.00 8.91
N MET A 276 11.60 -6.85 8.43
CA MET A 276 11.97 -6.10 7.24
C MET A 276 12.37 -7.08 6.11
N PHE A 277 11.60 -7.10 5.03
CA PHE A 277 11.91 -7.87 3.82
C PHE A 277 12.61 -6.98 2.80
N THR A 278 13.59 -7.53 2.08
CA THR A 278 14.46 -6.77 1.16
C THR A 278 14.38 -7.23 -0.29
N ASP A 279 13.55 -8.24 -0.57
CA ASP A 279 13.25 -8.68 -1.93
C ASP A 279 12.07 -7.85 -2.44
N GLY A 280 12.35 -6.85 -3.28
CA GLY A 280 11.33 -5.91 -3.73
C GLY A 280 10.20 -6.56 -4.50
N ALA A 281 10.49 -7.54 -5.37
CA ALA A 281 9.45 -8.24 -6.12
C ALA A 281 8.55 -9.03 -5.16
N ALA A 282 9.14 -9.75 -4.19
CA ALA A 282 8.36 -10.49 -3.20
C ALA A 282 7.52 -9.58 -2.29
N VAL A 283 8.08 -8.44 -1.89
CA VAL A 283 7.40 -7.41 -1.09
C VAL A 283 6.16 -6.90 -1.82
N ASP A 284 6.30 -6.43 -3.05
CA ASP A 284 5.17 -5.87 -3.80
C ASP A 284 4.15 -6.93 -4.16
N ALA A 285 4.58 -8.11 -4.59
CA ALA A 285 3.66 -9.22 -4.89
C ALA A 285 2.82 -9.63 -3.66
N HIS A 286 3.37 -9.48 -2.45
CA HIS A 286 2.65 -9.78 -1.22
C HIS A 286 1.70 -8.65 -0.81
N ALA A 287 2.20 -7.43 -0.75
CA ALA A 287 1.42 -6.25 -0.37
C ALA A 287 0.28 -6.00 -1.38
N ASN A 288 0.55 -6.10 -2.68
CA ASN A 288 -0.45 -5.87 -3.73
C ASN A 288 -1.53 -6.96 -3.75
N ALA A 289 -1.18 -8.21 -3.41
CA ALA A 289 -2.17 -9.28 -3.25
C ALA A 289 -3.11 -9.03 -2.05
N GLN A 290 -2.58 -8.50 -0.93
CA GLN A 290 -3.39 -8.11 0.23
C GLN A 290 -4.33 -6.96 -0.11
N LYS A 291 -3.81 -5.87 -0.72
CA LYS A 291 -4.60 -4.72 -1.19
C LYS A 291 -5.73 -5.14 -2.15
N THR A 292 -5.42 -6.03 -3.09
CA THR A 292 -6.42 -6.53 -4.05
C THR A 292 -7.48 -7.40 -3.36
N TYR A 293 -7.09 -8.25 -2.42
CA TYR A 293 -8.05 -9.03 -1.61
C TYR A 293 -9.01 -8.10 -0.87
N ASP A 294 -8.48 -7.09 -0.19
CA ASP A 294 -9.26 -6.12 0.58
C ASP A 294 -10.24 -5.37 -0.32
N TYR A 295 -9.80 -4.91 -1.50
CA TYR A 295 -10.68 -4.28 -2.48
C TYR A 295 -11.89 -5.16 -2.84
N PHE A 296 -11.68 -6.43 -3.18
CA PHE A 296 -12.80 -7.33 -3.53
C PHE A 296 -13.73 -7.60 -2.35
N LEU A 297 -13.16 -7.74 -1.14
CA LEU A 297 -13.93 -7.97 0.08
C LEU A 297 -14.75 -6.74 0.47
N ASP A 298 -14.14 -5.57 0.51
CA ASP A 298 -14.77 -4.33 0.99
C ASP A 298 -15.77 -3.77 -0.03
N THR A 299 -15.46 -3.87 -1.32
CA THR A 299 -16.28 -3.30 -2.40
C THR A 299 -17.45 -4.19 -2.79
N PHE A 300 -17.25 -5.51 -2.79
CA PHE A 300 -18.25 -6.47 -3.29
C PHE A 300 -18.71 -7.50 -2.27
N GLY A 301 -18.10 -7.55 -1.08
CA GLY A 301 -18.31 -8.63 -0.11
C GLY A 301 -17.74 -9.97 -0.56
N ARG A 302 -16.84 -9.97 -1.56
CA ARG A 302 -16.30 -11.21 -2.15
C ARG A 302 -15.11 -11.72 -1.34
N ASN A 303 -15.21 -12.91 -0.77
CA ASN A 303 -14.11 -13.50 0.00
C ASN A 303 -13.14 -14.25 -0.92
N SER A 304 -12.04 -13.60 -1.33
CA SER A 304 -11.02 -14.14 -2.26
C SER A 304 -11.53 -14.42 -3.68
N VAL A 305 -10.66 -15.00 -4.52
CA VAL A 305 -10.94 -15.31 -5.93
C VAL A 305 -12.10 -16.27 -6.12
N ASP A 306 -12.39 -17.18 -5.18
CA ASP A 306 -13.45 -18.19 -5.28
C ASP A 306 -14.73 -17.87 -4.49
N ASP A 307 -14.78 -16.69 -3.85
CA ASP A 307 -15.84 -16.28 -2.91
C ASP A 307 -15.98 -17.19 -1.67
N ASN A 308 -14.95 -17.97 -1.35
CA ASN A 308 -14.92 -18.87 -0.21
C ASN A 308 -13.54 -18.88 0.48
N GLY A 309 -12.78 -17.80 0.34
CA GLY A 309 -11.52 -17.61 1.05
C GLY A 309 -10.35 -18.41 0.48
N GLN A 310 -10.38 -18.87 -0.77
CA GLN A 310 -9.24 -19.59 -1.36
C GLN A 310 -7.91 -18.87 -1.10
N ILE A 311 -6.89 -19.65 -0.72
CA ILE A 311 -5.53 -19.15 -0.53
C ILE A 311 -5.02 -18.47 -1.81
N LEU A 312 -4.51 -17.24 -1.67
CA LEU A 312 -3.87 -16.49 -2.72
C LEU A 312 -2.38 -16.81 -2.73
N ILE A 313 -1.88 -17.27 -3.87
CA ILE A 313 -0.48 -17.66 -4.03
C ILE A 313 0.15 -16.75 -5.07
N SER A 314 1.18 -16.02 -4.66
CA SER A 314 2.08 -15.27 -5.53
C SER A 314 3.41 -15.99 -5.65
N ALA A 315 3.96 -16.07 -6.86
CA ALA A 315 5.34 -16.52 -7.09
C ALA A 315 6.11 -15.44 -7.85
N VAL A 316 7.24 -15.02 -7.31
CA VAL A 316 8.14 -14.03 -7.94
C VAL A 316 9.40 -14.71 -8.48
N HIS A 317 10.22 -13.98 -9.23
CA HIS A 317 11.41 -14.52 -9.89
C HIS A 317 11.08 -15.72 -10.81
N VAL A 318 9.91 -15.66 -11.45
CA VAL A 318 9.45 -16.74 -12.33
C VAL A 318 10.15 -16.65 -13.68
N GLY A 319 10.92 -17.68 -14.01
CA GLY A 319 11.66 -17.75 -15.26
C GLY A 319 12.92 -16.87 -15.28
N ASP A 320 13.60 -16.83 -16.43
CA ASP A 320 14.81 -16.02 -16.62
C ASP A 320 14.48 -14.80 -17.48
N ASN A 321 14.60 -13.60 -16.92
CA ASN A 321 14.25 -12.33 -17.56
C ASN A 321 12.87 -12.37 -18.23
N TRP A 322 11.89 -12.99 -17.56
CA TRP A 322 10.59 -13.25 -18.15
C TRP A 322 9.75 -11.97 -18.18
N ASN A 323 9.48 -11.49 -19.40
CA ASN A 323 8.70 -10.28 -19.67
C ASN A 323 7.19 -10.54 -19.61
N ASN A 324 6.70 -11.16 -18.55
CA ASN A 324 5.28 -11.40 -18.36
C ASN A 324 4.92 -11.66 -16.88
N ALA A 325 3.64 -11.48 -16.59
CA ALA A 325 2.97 -12.00 -15.40
C ALA A 325 1.83 -12.92 -15.87
N SER A 326 1.33 -13.79 -14.98
CA SER A 326 0.19 -14.64 -15.31
C SER A 326 -0.51 -15.21 -14.10
N TRP A 327 -1.83 -15.29 -14.15
CA TRP A 327 -2.64 -16.28 -13.46
C TRP A 327 -2.61 -17.62 -14.20
N ASN A 328 -2.16 -18.69 -13.52
CA ASN A 328 -2.05 -20.02 -14.14
C ASN A 328 -3.22 -20.96 -13.84
N GLY A 329 -4.32 -20.45 -13.28
CA GLY A 329 -5.45 -21.23 -12.81
C GLY A 329 -5.42 -21.55 -11.30
N ARG A 330 -4.29 -21.25 -10.63
CA ARG A 330 -4.09 -21.53 -9.20
C ARG A 330 -3.27 -20.46 -8.46
N GLN A 331 -2.31 -19.85 -9.13
CA GLN A 331 -1.43 -18.84 -8.54
C GLN A 331 -1.14 -17.72 -9.54
N MET A 332 -0.80 -16.55 -9.02
CA MET A 332 -0.16 -15.46 -9.75
C MET A 332 1.34 -15.74 -9.86
N SER A 333 1.92 -15.44 -11.01
CA SER A 333 3.34 -15.63 -11.30
C SER A 333 3.88 -14.35 -11.92
N TYR A 334 4.96 -13.82 -11.38
CA TYR A 334 5.58 -12.56 -11.81
C TYR A 334 7.01 -12.82 -12.27
N GLY A 335 7.31 -12.43 -13.51
CA GLY A 335 8.68 -12.37 -14.00
C GLY A 335 9.38 -11.10 -13.55
N ASP A 336 10.71 -11.14 -13.55
CA ASP A 336 11.55 -9.97 -13.18
C ASP A 336 11.66 -8.93 -14.31
N GLY A 337 11.08 -9.22 -15.47
CA GLY A 337 11.35 -8.46 -16.69
C GLY A 337 12.79 -8.64 -17.16
N ASP A 338 13.12 -8.03 -18.30
CA ASP A 338 14.48 -8.06 -18.86
C ASP A 338 15.29 -6.79 -18.53
N GLY A 339 14.73 -5.87 -17.75
CA GLY A 339 15.33 -4.57 -17.45
C GLY A 339 15.49 -3.64 -18.65
N ILE A 340 14.95 -4.03 -19.81
CA ILE A 340 14.98 -3.27 -21.07
C ILE A 340 13.57 -2.77 -21.38
N ARG A 341 12.60 -3.69 -21.39
CA ARG A 341 11.19 -3.43 -21.61
C ARG A 341 10.45 -3.31 -20.29
N PHE A 342 10.69 -4.25 -19.37
CA PHE A 342 10.00 -4.27 -18.09
C PHE A 342 10.97 -4.29 -16.91
N HIS A 343 10.59 -3.57 -15.86
CA HIS A 343 11.00 -3.82 -14.49
C HIS A 343 10.30 -5.09 -13.96
N PRO A 344 10.64 -5.58 -12.75
CA PRO A 344 9.91 -6.68 -12.13
C PRO A 344 8.41 -6.40 -12.07
N LEU A 345 7.61 -7.33 -12.64
CA LEU A 345 6.20 -7.07 -12.90
C LEU A 345 5.33 -7.04 -11.64
N ALA A 346 5.83 -7.60 -10.53
CA ALA A 346 5.17 -7.52 -9.24
C ALA A 346 5.05 -6.08 -8.70
N GLY A 347 5.90 -5.16 -9.18
CA GLY A 347 5.93 -3.77 -8.73
C GLY A 347 4.76 -2.91 -9.22
N GLY A 348 3.94 -3.39 -10.16
CA GLY A 348 2.70 -2.71 -10.55
C GLY A 348 1.51 -3.23 -9.73
N LEU A 349 0.85 -2.36 -8.98
CA LEU A 349 -0.35 -2.73 -8.22
C LEU A 349 -1.48 -3.18 -9.17
N ASP A 350 -1.70 -2.42 -10.24
CA ASP A 350 -2.66 -2.75 -11.29
C ASP A 350 -2.37 -4.10 -12.00
N VAL A 351 -1.10 -4.47 -12.17
CA VAL A 351 -0.64 -5.75 -12.74
C VAL A 351 -0.98 -6.88 -11.78
N ALA A 352 -0.67 -6.75 -10.49
CA ALA A 352 -1.02 -7.76 -9.49
C ALA A 352 -2.55 -7.93 -9.37
N ALA A 353 -3.29 -6.82 -9.39
CA ALA A 353 -4.75 -6.81 -9.37
C ALA A 353 -5.36 -7.44 -10.65
N HIS A 354 -4.76 -7.17 -11.82
CA HIS A 354 -5.13 -7.80 -13.08
C HIS A 354 -4.96 -9.33 -13.01
N GLU A 355 -3.81 -9.82 -12.54
CA GLU A 355 -3.58 -11.26 -12.43
C GLU A 355 -4.53 -11.93 -11.43
N MET A 356 -4.76 -11.33 -10.28
CA MET A 356 -5.72 -11.86 -9.31
C MET A 356 -7.17 -11.85 -9.86
N SER A 357 -7.52 -10.84 -10.66
CA SER A 357 -8.85 -10.72 -11.29
C SER A 357 -9.14 -11.84 -12.28
N HIS A 358 -8.13 -12.43 -12.93
CA HIS A 358 -8.35 -13.65 -13.71
C HIS A 358 -8.85 -14.82 -12.85
N GLY A 359 -8.43 -14.91 -11.58
CA GLY A 359 -8.98 -15.85 -10.61
C GLY A 359 -10.46 -15.59 -10.35
N VAL A 360 -10.84 -14.32 -10.12
CA VAL A 360 -12.26 -13.93 -9.96
C VAL A 360 -13.07 -14.29 -11.21
N ILE A 361 -12.56 -14.01 -12.41
CA ILE A 361 -13.22 -14.34 -13.68
C ILE A 361 -13.40 -15.87 -13.83
N GLN A 362 -12.38 -16.66 -13.46
CA GLN A 362 -12.44 -18.12 -13.49
C GLN A 362 -13.56 -18.68 -12.61
N HIS A 363 -13.79 -18.08 -11.43
CA HIS A 363 -14.78 -18.53 -10.45
C HIS A 363 -16.16 -17.86 -10.59
N THR A 364 -16.34 -17.05 -11.64
CA THR A 364 -17.62 -16.40 -11.98
C THR A 364 -18.07 -16.84 -13.38
N ALA A 365 -17.96 -15.98 -14.39
CA ALA A 365 -18.37 -16.25 -15.77
C ALA A 365 -17.52 -17.32 -16.46
N ASN A 366 -16.29 -17.56 -15.98
CA ASN A 366 -15.32 -18.48 -16.54
C ASN A 366 -15.12 -18.27 -18.05
N LEU A 367 -14.91 -17.01 -18.42
CA LEU A 367 -14.78 -16.56 -19.81
C LEU A 367 -13.67 -17.33 -20.52
N ILE A 368 -14.01 -18.01 -21.61
CA ILE A 368 -13.04 -18.72 -22.44
C ILE A 368 -12.01 -17.72 -22.96
N TYR A 369 -10.75 -18.03 -22.74
CA TYR A 369 -9.62 -17.15 -23.08
C TYR A 369 -9.27 -17.18 -24.58
N ARG A 370 -10.26 -16.90 -25.44
CA ARG A 370 -10.13 -16.80 -26.90
C ARG A 370 -11.14 -15.83 -27.50
N ASN A 371 -10.73 -15.15 -28.58
CA ASN A 371 -11.55 -14.21 -29.34
C ASN A 371 -12.23 -13.18 -28.41
N GLU A 372 -13.50 -12.82 -28.66
CA GLU A 372 -14.22 -11.81 -27.87
C GLU A 372 -14.39 -12.20 -26.40
N SER A 373 -14.69 -13.46 -26.10
CA SER A 373 -14.77 -13.92 -24.70
C SER A 373 -13.42 -13.75 -23.97
N GLY A 374 -12.31 -14.00 -24.66
CA GLY A 374 -10.98 -13.79 -24.10
C GLY A 374 -10.64 -12.31 -23.97
N ALA A 375 -11.09 -11.48 -24.91
CA ALA A 375 -10.95 -10.04 -24.83
C ALA A 375 -11.77 -9.44 -23.67
N LEU A 376 -12.95 -10.01 -23.36
CA LEU A 376 -13.69 -9.67 -22.15
C LEU A 376 -12.94 -10.11 -20.89
N ASN A 377 -12.33 -11.31 -20.90
CA ASN A 377 -11.53 -11.78 -19.77
C ASN A 377 -10.40 -10.80 -19.45
N GLU A 378 -9.61 -10.43 -20.46
CA GLU A 378 -8.58 -9.39 -20.36
C GLU A 378 -9.13 -8.03 -19.92
N SER A 379 -10.27 -7.62 -20.48
CA SER A 379 -10.87 -6.32 -20.18
C SER A 379 -11.35 -6.23 -18.73
N PHE A 380 -11.95 -7.29 -18.18
CA PHE A 380 -12.34 -7.31 -16.77
C PHE A 380 -11.14 -7.25 -15.84
N ALA A 381 -10.04 -7.94 -16.19
CA ALA A 381 -8.81 -7.87 -15.42
C ALA A 381 -8.20 -6.46 -15.45
N ASP A 382 -8.19 -5.78 -16.61
CA ASP A 382 -7.78 -4.37 -16.72
C ASP A 382 -8.70 -3.43 -15.93
N ILE A 383 -10.02 -3.60 -16.03
CA ILE A 383 -10.99 -2.75 -15.34
C ILE A 383 -10.80 -2.86 -13.82
N PHE A 384 -10.71 -4.06 -13.27
CA PHE A 384 -10.48 -4.19 -11.83
C PHE A 384 -9.07 -3.77 -11.42
N GLY A 385 -8.06 -3.97 -12.27
CA GLY A 385 -6.73 -3.40 -12.07
C GLY A 385 -6.78 -1.90 -11.84
N ALA A 386 -7.43 -1.15 -12.74
CA ALA A 386 -7.60 0.30 -12.64
C ALA A 386 -8.59 0.77 -11.56
N MET A 387 -9.39 -0.14 -10.97
CA MET A 387 -10.26 0.17 -9.83
C MET A 387 -9.58 -0.09 -8.48
N VAL A 388 -8.60 -1.00 -8.45
CA VAL A 388 -7.69 -1.19 -7.31
C VAL A 388 -6.64 -0.09 -7.29
N ASP A 389 -6.02 0.17 -8.44
CA ASP A 389 -5.07 1.26 -8.63
C ASP A 389 -5.78 2.47 -9.27
N ARG A 390 -6.36 3.32 -8.42
CA ARG A 390 -7.28 4.37 -8.87
C ARG A 390 -6.60 5.64 -9.35
N GLU A 391 -5.27 5.72 -9.36
CA GLU A 391 -4.55 6.96 -9.67
C GLU A 391 -4.82 7.44 -11.10
N ASN A 392 -4.97 6.51 -12.04
CA ASN A 392 -5.17 6.82 -13.44
C ASN A 392 -6.00 5.72 -14.16
N TRP A 393 -5.90 5.62 -15.49
CA TRP A 393 -6.61 4.66 -16.36
C TRP A 393 -5.65 3.96 -17.33
N LEU A 394 -4.37 3.91 -16.97
CA LEU A 394 -3.33 3.15 -17.64
C LEU A 394 -3.22 1.77 -16.99
N MET A 395 -2.53 0.88 -17.67
CA MET A 395 -2.18 -0.44 -17.13
C MET A 395 -0.68 -0.67 -17.30
N GLY A 396 0.00 -0.99 -16.21
CA GLY A 396 1.40 -1.36 -16.13
C GLY A 396 2.37 -0.23 -16.43
N GLU A 397 1.99 1.04 -16.24
CA GLU A 397 2.84 2.21 -16.43
C GLU A 397 4.10 2.17 -15.56
N ASP A 398 3.99 1.73 -14.31
CA ASP A 398 5.12 1.69 -13.37
C ASP A 398 6.20 0.71 -13.80
N ILE A 399 5.80 -0.39 -14.44
CA ILE A 399 6.72 -1.46 -14.81
C ILE A 399 7.41 -1.21 -16.16
N MET A 400 7.12 -0.11 -16.88
CA MET A 400 7.69 0.16 -18.21
C MET A 400 9.13 0.69 -18.13
N ALA A 401 10.11 -0.18 -18.36
CA ALA A 401 11.54 0.19 -18.38
C ALA A 401 12.00 0.85 -19.69
N ASP A 402 11.27 0.66 -20.79
CA ASP A 402 11.61 1.22 -22.11
C ASP A 402 11.11 2.66 -22.33
N GLY A 403 10.42 3.23 -21.34
CA GLY A 403 9.84 4.57 -21.38
C GLY A 403 8.60 4.69 -22.27
N THR A 404 8.00 3.57 -22.68
CA THR A 404 6.62 3.60 -23.18
C THR A 404 5.67 3.98 -22.05
N LEU A 405 4.55 4.64 -22.41
CA LEU A 405 3.65 5.24 -21.43
C LEU A 405 3.02 4.18 -20.49
N ALA A 406 2.58 3.06 -21.07
CA ALA A 406 1.91 1.96 -20.37
C ALA A 406 1.80 0.76 -21.32
N LEU A 407 1.36 -0.38 -20.79
CA LEU A 407 0.95 -1.52 -21.62
C LEU A 407 -0.34 -1.24 -22.39
N ARG A 408 -1.34 -0.68 -21.69
CA ARG A 408 -2.67 -0.37 -22.23
C ARG A 408 -3.19 0.92 -21.59
N SER A 409 -4.17 1.54 -22.23
CA SER A 409 -4.93 2.67 -21.69
C SER A 409 -6.40 2.35 -21.86
N LEU A 410 -7.17 2.46 -20.78
CA LEU A 410 -8.62 2.35 -20.82
C LEU A 410 -9.24 3.67 -21.34
N GLU A 411 -8.61 4.80 -21.02
CA GLU A 411 -9.02 6.14 -21.45
C GLU A 411 -8.85 6.38 -22.95
N ASP A 412 -7.64 6.18 -23.49
CA ASP A 412 -7.33 6.41 -24.90
C ASP A 412 -6.49 5.24 -25.45
N PRO A 413 -7.12 4.10 -25.79
CA PRO A 413 -6.37 2.95 -26.31
C PRO A 413 -5.51 3.28 -27.53
N ALA A 414 -6.01 4.14 -28.41
CA ALA A 414 -5.38 4.43 -29.69
C ALA A 414 -4.08 5.25 -29.55
N VAL A 415 -3.78 5.82 -28.38
CA VAL A 415 -2.50 6.50 -28.11
C VAL A 415 -1.32 5.53 -28.06
N LEU A 416 -1.58 4.26 -27.74
CA LEU A 416 -0.58 3.20 -27.63
C LEU A 416 -0.55 2.36 -28.91
N ILE A 417 0.66 1.96 -29.31
CA ILE A 417 0.87 1.08 -30.47
C ILE A 417 1.07 -0.35 -29.98
N GLU A 418 0.20 -1.26 -30.41
CA GLU A 418 0.29 -2.67 -30.08
C GLU A 418 1.48 -3.30 -30.82
N ARG A 419 2.44 -3.80 -30.07
CA ARG A 419 3.77 -4.18 -30.60
C ARG A 419 3.72 -5.34 -31.61
N ARG A 420 2.76 -6.26 -31.55
CA ARG A 420 2.72 -7.44 -32.42
C ARG A 420 2.10 -7.11 -33.78
N THR A 421 1.14 -6.20 -33.80
CA THR A 421 0.42 -5.74 -35.00
C THR A 421 1.02 -4.48 -35.60
N GLN A 422 1.76 -3.69 -34.81
CA GLN A 422 2.30 -2.37 -35.16
C GLN A 422 1.22 -1.35 -35.52
N GLU A 423 0.02 -1.54 -34.97
CA GLU A 423 -1.15 -0.67 -35.16
C GLU A 423 -1.61 -0.14 -33.79
N PRO A 424 -2.35 0.99 -33.74
CA PRO A 424 -2.99 1.44 -32.51
C PRO A 424 -3.92 0.38 -31.91
N TYR A 425 -4.03 0.33 -30.58
CA TYR A 425 -5.06 -0.48 -29.95
C TYR A 425 -6.47 -0.02 -30.41
N PRO A 426 -7.40 -0.96 -30.67
CA PRO A 426 -8.73 -0.61 -31.14
C PRO A 426 -9.60 0.01 -30.04
N ASP A 427 -10.06 1.23 -30.28
CA ASP A 427 -10.99 1.97 -29.40
C ASP A 427 -12.45 1.89 -29.87
N HIS A 428 -12.73 1.11 -30.92
CA HIS A 428 -14.04 0.96 -31.55
C HIS A 428 -14.13 -0.39 -32.28
N TRP A 429 -15.32 -1.00 -32.29
CA TRP A 429 -15.62 -2.31 -32.86
C TRP A 429 -15.17 -2.49 -34.32
N ASP A 430 -15.34 -1.46 -35.13
CA ASP A 430 -14.95 -1.47 -36.55
C ASP A 430 -13.42 -1.56 -36.75
N ARG A 431 -12.63 -1.27 -35.72
CA ARG A 431 -11.16 -1.33 -35.75
C ARG A 431 -10.60 -2.61 -35.13
N ARG A 432 -11.47 -3.49 -34.64
CA ARG A 432 -11.06 -4.72 -33.95
C ARG A 432 -10.09 -5.56 -34.79
N TYR A 433 -9.17 -6.21 -34.11
CA TYR A 433 -8.28 -7.20 -34.69
C TYR A 433 -9.05 -8.50 -34.99
N VAL A 434 -8.92 -9.01 -36.22
CA VAL A 434 -9.62 -10.22 -36.71
C VAL A 434 -8.68 -11.37 -37.06
N GLY A 435 -7.39 -11.25 -36.73
CA GLY A 435 -6.38 -12.26 -37.03
C GLY A 435 -6.23 -13.32 -35.92
N PRO A 436 -5.35 -14.31 -36.12
CA PRO A 436 -5.19 -15.44 -35.21
C PRO A 436 -4.18 -15.21 -34.08
N LEU A 437 -3.44 -14.09 -34.08
CA LEU A 437 -2.47 -13.79 -33.02
C LEU A 437 -3.19 -13.69 -31.67
N ASP A 438 -2.45 -13.93 -30.60
CA ASP A 438 -2.92 -13.60 -29.26
C ASP A 438 -4.29 -14.22 -28.92
N ASN A 439 -4.46 -15.51 -29.24
CA ASN A 439 -5.71 -16.24 -29.06
C ASN A 439 -6.94 -15.59 -29.74
N GLY A 440 -6.74 -14.87 -30.84
CA GLY A 440 -7.79 -14.08 -31.49
C GLY A 440 -7.84 -12.62 -31.01
N GLY A 441 -6.69 -12.08 -30.59
CA GLY A 441 -6.53 -10.69 -30.18
C GLY A 441 -7.10 -10.39 -28.80
N VAL A 442 -6.93 -11.26 -27.81
CA VAL A 442 -7.55 -11.07 -26.48
C VAL A 442 -7.06 -9.79 -25.80
N HIS A 443 -5.74 -9.55 -25.74
CA HIS A 443 -5.18 -8.32 -25.16
C HIS A 443 -5.33 -7.11 -26.10
N ILE A 444 -5.61 -7.36 -27.38
CA ILE A 444 -5.75 -6.31 -28.39
C ILE A 444 -7.16 -5.75 -28.34
N ASN A 445 -8.16 -6.61 -28.47
CA ASN A 445 -9.57 -6.24 -28.54
C ASN A 445 -10.18 -5.92 -27.17
N SER A 446 -9.53 -6.30 -26.05
CA SER A 446 -9.96 -5.92 -24.70
C SER A 446 -10.12 -4.41 -24.56
N SER A 447 -9.25 -3.66 -25.24
CA SER A 447 -9.27 -2.19 -25.28
C SER A 447 -10.61 -1.57 -25.72
N ILE A 448 -11.45 -2.28 -26.48
CA ILE A 448 -12.79 -1.81 -26.89
C ILE A 448 -13.73 -1.75 -25.67
N ASN A 449 -13.76 -2.81 -24.86
CA ASN A 449 -14.60 -2.86 -23.66
C ASN A 449 -13.99 -2.02 -22.51
N ASN A 450 -12.67 -1.90 -22.46
CA ASN A 450 -11.97 -0.95 -21.60
C ASN A 450 -12.41 0.50 -21.87
N LYS A 451 -12.43 0.91 -23.14
CA LYS A 451 -12.90 2.26 -23.51
C LYS A 451 -14.36 2.46 -23.14
N ALA A 452 -15.21 1.45 -23.31
CA ALA A 452 -16.59 1.52 -22.83
C ALA A 452 -16.65 1.71 -21.31
N ALA A 453 -15.88 0.95 -20.53
CA ALA A 453 -15.86 1.07 -19.06
C ALA A 453 -15.37 2.45 -18.60
N TYR A 454 -14.31 2.98 -19.22
CA TYR A 454 -13.87 4.36 -18.98
C TYR A 454 -14.99 5.37 -19.26
N LEU A 455 -15.68 5.25 -20.41
CA LEU A 455 -16.77 6.16 -20.75
C LEU A 455 -17.96 6.04 -19.79
N VAL A 456 -18.26 4.85 -19.29
CA VAL A 456 -19.27 4.66 -18.24
C VAL A 456 -18.83 5.41 -16.97
N ALA A 457 -17.57 5.30 -16.56
CA ALA A 457 -17.08 5.93 -15.34
C ALA A 457 -16.96 7.45 -15.46
N GLU A 458 -16.20 7.94 -16.44
CA GLU A 458 -15.78 9.34 -16.54
C GLU A 458 -16.62 10.17 -17.51
N GLY A 459 -17.36 9.51 -18.41
CA GLY A 459 -18.05 10.16 -19.51
C GLY A 459 -17.10 10.62 -20.61
N GLY A 460 -17.60 11.51 -21.48
CA GLY A 460 -16.83 12.11 -22.57
C GLY A 460 -17.54 12.01 -23.92
N GLU A 461 -16.83 12.39 -24.98
CA GLU A 461 -17.31 12.28 -26.36
C GLU A 461 -16.40 11.33 -27.15
N HIS A 462 -16.99 10.32 -27.79
CA HIS A 462 -16.26 9.32 -28.57
C HIS A 462 -17.08 8.93 -29.80
N TYR A 463 -16.49 9.04 -31.00
CA TYR A 463 -17.17 8.82 -32.30
C TYR A 463 -18.56 9.48 -32.39
N ASP A 464 -18.64 10.79 -32.09
CA ASP A 464 -19.86 11.62 -32.11
C ASP A 464 -20.97 11.19 -31.11
N VAL A 465 -20.67 10.30 -30.17
CA VAL A 465 -21.56 9.90 -29.07
C VAL A 465 -21.07 10.54 -27.77
N VAL A 466 -21.95 11.28 -27.11
CA VAL A 466 -21.67 11.91 -25.81
C VAL A 466 -22.20 11.00 -24.69
N VAL A 467 -21.33 10.71 -23.73
CA VAL A 467 -21.62 9.91 -22.54
C VAL A 467 -21.49 10.78 -21.30
N GLU A 468 -22.51 10.77 -20.44
CA GLU A 468 -22.42 11.33 -19.10
C GLU A 468 -21.95 10.22 -18.15
N GLY A 469 -20.82 10.42 -17.48
CA GLY A 469 -20.20 9.43 -16.61
C GLY A 469 -20.98 9.22 -15.31
N VAL A 470 -21.04 7.98 -14.83
CA VAL A 470 -21.70 7.60 -13.57
C VAL A 470 -20.77 7.59 -12.37
N GLY A 471 -19.47 7.81 -12.58
CA GLY A 471 -18.42 7.65 -11.58
C GLY A 471 -17.87 6.23 -11.48
N ARG A 472 -16.67 6.10 -10.94
CA ARG A 472 -15.97 4.82 -10.79
C ARG A 472 -16.73 3.86 -9.85
N ASP A 473 -17.21 4.33 -8.71
CA ASP A 473 -17.95 3.52 -7.72
C ASP A 473 -19.22 2.88 -8.31
N ALA A 474 -19.95 3.60 -9.17
CA ALA A 474 -21.11 3.01 -9.82
C ALA A 474 -20.69 2.02 -10.93
N THR A 475 -19.61 2.33 -11.66
CA THR A 475 -19.08 1.50 -12.73
C THR A 475 -18.59 0.15 -12.23
N GLU A 476 -17.80 0.11 -11.16
CA GLU A 476 -17.25 -1.14 -10.61
C GLU A 476 -18.38 -2.08 -10.12
N GLN A 477 -19.45 -1.53 -9.54
CA GLN A 477 -20.64 -2.30 -9.15
C GLN A 477 -21.41 -2.86 -10.35
N ILE A 478 -21.56 -2.06 -11.43
CA ILE A 478 -22.22 -2.51 -12.66
C ILE A 478 -21.41 -3.63 -13.32
N TYR A 479 -20.11 -3.45 -13.47
CA TYR A 479 -19.23 -4.40 -14.16
C TYR A 479 -19.05 -5.68 -13.33
N TYR A 480 -18.84 -5.59 -12.01
CA TYR A 480 -18.76 -6.78 -11.16
C TYR A 480 -20.06 -7.59 -11.22
N ARG A 481 -21.23 -6.94 -11.11
CA ARG A 481 -22.52 -7.62 -11.25
C ARG A 481 -22.71 -8.22 -12.64
N ALA A 482 -22.27 -7.54 -13.70
CA ALA A 482 -22.29 -8.06 -15.07
C ALA A 482 -21.53 -9.39 -15.15
N LEU A 483 -20.30 -9.40 -14.63
CA LEU A 483 -19.42 -10.57 -14.60
C LEU A 483 -19.98 -11.72 -13.76
N ASP A 484 -20.43 -11.43 -12.55
CA ASP A 484 -20.82 -12.45 -11.56
C ASP A 484 -22.16 -13.12 -11.89
N LEU A 485 -23.15 -12.35 -12.39
CA LEU A 485 -24.52 -12.84 -12.49
C LEU A 485 -25.02 -13.16 -13.91
N TYR A 486 -24.46 -12.54 -14.94
CA TYR A 486 -25.04 -12.63 -16.30
C TYR A 486 -24.10 -13.21 -17.34
N LEU A 487 -22.81 -12.87 -17.29
CA LEU A 487 -21.86 -13.39 -18.25
C LEU A 487 -21.68 -14.90 -18.08
N THR A 488 -21.45 -15.54 -19.21
CA THR A 488 -21.14 -16.97 -19.33
C THR A 488 -19.83 -17.16 -20.08
N SER A 489 -19.31 -18.39 -20.07
CA SER A 489 -17.99 -18.71 -20.62
C SER A 489 -17.82 -18.42 -22.12
N THR A 490 -18.89 -18.21 -22.87
CA THR A 490 -18.84 -17.92 -24.32
C THR A 490 -19.35 -16.53 -24.66
N SER A 491 -19.44 -15.62 -23.68
CA SER A 491 -19.99 -14.28 -23.91
C SER A 491 -19.14 -13.50 -24.89
N ASP A 492 -19.81 -12.74 -25.75
CA ASP A 492 -19.20 -11.81 -26.70
C ASP A 492 -19.50 -10.34 -26.30
N PHE A 493 -19.03 -9.37 -27.08
CA PHE A 493 -19.21 -7.96 -26.71
C PHE A 493 -20.68 -7.52 -26.71
N SER A 494 -21.52 -8.09 -27.58
CA SER A 494 -22.96 -7.79 -27.57
C SER A 494 -23.63 -8.32 -26.30
N MET A 495 -23.27 -9.52 -25.86
CA MET A 495 -23.71 -10.07 -24.58
C MET A 495 -23.23 -9.22 -23.39
N MET A 496 -21.99 -8.73 -23.44
CA MET A 496 -21.45 -7.85 -22.40
C MET A 496 -22.22 -6.54 -22.28
N ARG A 497 -22.55 -5.89 -23.41
CA ARG A 497 -23.42 -4.71 -23.42
C ARG A 497 -24.74 -4.98 -22.71
N GLN A 498 -25.41 -6.09 -23.05
CA GLN A 498 -26.69 -6.45 -22.43
C GLN A 498 -26.55 -6.77 -20.94
N ALA A 499 -25.46 -7.43 -20.54
CA ALA A 499 -25.16 -7.72 -19.14
C ALA A 499 -24.95 -6.44 -18.33
N ALA A 500 -24.20 -5.46 -18.84
CA ALA A 500 -23.99 -4.17 -18.18
C ALA A 500 -25.30 -3.36 -18.06
N ILE A 501 -26.13 -3.33 -19.12
CA ILE A 501 -27.45 -2.67 -19.09
C ILE A 501 -28.35 -3.32 -18.04
N GLN A 502 -28.38 -4.65 -17.99
CA GLN A 502 -29.19 -5.38 -17.01
C GLN A 502 -28.66 -5.17 -15.59
N ALA A 503 -27.34 -5.16 -15.39
CA ALA A 503 -26.73 -4.86 -14.10
C ALA A 503 -27.07 -3.46 -13.61
N ALA A 504 -26.95 -2.44 -14.46
CA ALA A 504 -27.35 -1.07 -14.15
C ALA A 504 -28.87 -0.95 -13.87
N THR A 505 -29.69 -1.69 -14.62
CA THR A 505 -31.14 -1.75 -14.39
C THR A 505 -31.49 -2.32 -13.03
N ASP A 506 -30.82 -3.40 -12.62
CA ASP A 506 -31.05 -4.04 -11.33
C ASP A 506 -30.62 -3.16 -10.15
N LEU A 507 -29.50 -2.43 -10.30
CA LEU A 507 -28.93 -1.58 -9.24
C LEU A 507 -29.66 -0.22 -9.12
N TYR A 508 -30.02 0.39 -10.24
CA TYR A 508 -30.46 1.79 -10.28
C TYR A 508 -31.84 2.00 -10.90
N GLY A 509 -32.44 0.96 -11.50
CA GLY A 509 -33.75 1.00 -12.15
C GLY A 509 -33.67 1.27 -13.67
N SER A 510 -34.68 0.79 -14.39
CA SER A 510 -34.68 0.73 -15.87
C SER A 510 -34.73 2.08 -16.60
N ASN A 511 -35.13 3.16 -15.92
CA ASN A 511 -35.15 4.52 -16.48
C ASN A 511 -34.10 5.42 -15.82
N SER A 512 -33.06 4.83 -15.22
CA SER A 512 -32.00 5.59 -14.56
C SER A 512 -31.00 6.13 -15.59
N PHE A 513 -30.34 7.24 -15.24
CA PHE A 513 -29.27 7.77 -16.07
C PHE A 513 -28.08 6.79 -16.17
N HIS A 514 -27.89 5.89 -15.19
CA HIS A 514 -26.87 4.85 -15.23
C HIS A 514 -27.07 3.88 -16.40
N VAL A 515 -28.32 3.48 -16.64
CA VAL A 515 -28.67 2.64 -17.80
C VAL A 515 -28.37 3.39 -19.10
N GLU A 516 -28.76 4.66 -19.18
CA GLU A 516 -28.49 5.50 -20.35
C GLU A 516 -26.98 5.67 -20.60
N ALA A 517 -26.19 5.94 -19.56
CA ALA A 517 -24.74 6.07 -19.66
C ALA A 517 -24.08 4.79 -20.21
N VAL A 518 -24.49 3.61 -19.71
CA VAL A 518 -24.02 2.32 -20.22
C VAL A 518 -24.41 2.13 -21.69
N GLU A 519 -25.66 2.40 -22.05
CA GLU A 519 -26.12 2.30 -23.43
C GLU A 519 -25.31 3.21 -24.37
N GLN A 520 -25.07 4.46 -23.97
CA GLN A 520 -24.29 5.41 -24.77
C GLN A 520 -22.81 5.02 -24.86
N ALA A 521 -22.19 4.56 -23.78
CA ALA A 521 -20.81 4.10 -23.79
C ALA A 521 -20.58 2.95 -24.79
N TYR A 522 -21.48 1.95 -24.80
CA TYR A 522 -21.39 0.86 -25.78
C TYR A 522 -21.69 1.30 -27.22
N ASN A 523 -22.65 2.22 -27.41
CA ASN A 523 -22.89 2.83 -28.72
C ASN A 523 -21.64 3.57 -29.23
N ALA A 524 -20.95 4.30 -28.36
CA ALA A 524 -19.77 5.09 -28.68
C ALA A 524 -18.58 4.23 -29.14
N VAL A 525 -18.48 2.99 -28.66
CA VAL A 525 -17.47 2.02 -29.13
C VAL A 525 -17.98 1.08 -30.23
N GLY A 526 -19.18 1.31 -30.74
CA GLY A 526 -19.75 0.56 -31.88
C GLY A 526 -20.22 -0.86 -31.57
N VAL A 527 -20.55 -1.15 -30.31
CA VAL A 527 -21.07 -2.45 -29.86
C VAL A 527 -22.57 -2.33 -29.63
N TYR A 528 -23.36 -3.19 -30.26
CA TYR A 528 -24.83 -3.11 -30.29
C TYR A 528 -25.53 -4.35 -29.73
#